data_AF-A0A318U1X0-F1
#
_entry.id   AF-A0A318U1X0-F1
#
_cell.length_a   1.000
_cell.length_b   1.000
_cell.length_c   1.000
_cell.angle_alpha   90.00
_cell.angle_beta   90.00
_cell.angle_gamma   90.00
#
_symmetry.space_group_name_H-M   'P 1'
#
loop_
_entity.id
_entity.type
_entity.pdbx_description
1 polymer ?
#
loop_
_entity_poly.entity_id
_entity_poly.type
_entity_poly.pdbx_seq_one_letter_code
_entity_poly.pdbx_strand_id
1 'polypeptide(L)'
;MPRKSSQTNEESETVEIEEVDKASNNLQNEIDNLSRMLAAVLDYLADEENEEIDIEYLFDKTEGLREWRKQYQEKNRKLIEDEIKKSLGNLSFEELQRIREQIKEK
;
A
#
# COMPACT_ATOMS: atom_id res chain seq x y z
N MET A 1 -42.04 36.40 -42.68
CA MET A 1 -41.24 35.21 -42.34
C MET A 1 -39.76 35.53 -42.46
N PRO A 2 -39.00 35.36 -41.38
CA PRO A 2 -37.58 35.07 -41.49
C PRO A 2 -37.21 33.84 -40.64
N ARG A 3 -36.71 32.78 -41.28
CA ARG A 3 -35.99 31.68 -40.62
C ARG A 3 -34.54 32.12 -40.39
N LYS A 4 -33.98 31.93 -39.20
CA LYS A 4 -32.53 31.92 -39.02
C LYS A 4 -32.09 30.99 -37.88
N SER A 5 -31.66 29.81 -38.33
CA SER A 5 -30.60 28.92 -37.81
C SER A 5 -30.38 28.83 -36.30
N SER A 6 -30.78 27.67 -35.76
CA SER A 6 -30.18 27.06 -34.56
C SER A 6 -28.69 26.81 -34.81
N GLN A 7 -27.85 27.55 -34.08
CA GLN A 7 -26.40 27.40 -34.08
C GLN A 7 -26.05 26.42 -32.95
N THR A 8 -25.49 25.27 -33.35
CA THR A 8 -24.44 24.50 -32.67
C THR A 8 -24.58 24.23 -31.17
N ASN A 9 -24.93 22.98 -30.85
CA ASN A 9 -24.80 22.35 -29.53
C ASN A 9 -23.72 21.25 -29.61
N GLU A 10 -22.49 21.61 -30.02
CA GLU A 10 -21.36 20.67 -30.14
C GLU A 10 -20.23 20.92 -29.11
N GLU A 11 -20.34 21.96 -28.27
CA GLU A 11 -19.31 22.29 -27.27
C GLU A 11 -19.51 21.62 -25.90
N SER A 12 -20.66 20.98 -25.65
CA SER A 12 -20.96 20.37 -24.34
C SER A 12 -20.62 18.87 -24.27
N GLU A 13 -20.55 18.16 -25.40
CA GLU A 13 -20.25 16.72 -25.42
C GLU A 13 -18.73 16.43 -25.39
N THR A 14 -17.89 17.38 -25.80
CA THR A 14 -16.43 17.20 -25.85
C THR A 14 -15.76 17.22 -24.48
N VAL A 15 -16.31 17.94 -23.50
CA VAL A 15 -15.71 18.07 -22.15
C VAL A 15 -15.95 16.82 -21.30
N GLU A 16 -17.11 16.18 -21.41
CA GLU A 16 -17.42 14.98 -20.61
C GLU A 16 -16.68 13.72 -21.10
N ILE A 17 -16.43 13.61 -22.42
CA ILE A 17 -15.69 12.46 -22.99
C ILE A 17 -14.21 12.51 -22.59
N GLU A 18 -13.59 13.70 -22.54
CA GLU A 18 -12.19 13.87 -22.16
C GLU A 18 -11.89 13.52 -20.68
N GLU A 19 -12.85 13.71 -19.76
CA GLU A 19 -12.66 13.38 -18.33
C GLU A 19 -12.79 11.88 -18.05
N VAL A 20 -13.69 11.18 -18.74
CA VAL A 20 -13.89 9.73 -18.60
C VAL A 20 -12.70 8.95 -19.19
N ASP A 21 -12.16 9.42 -20.32
CA ASP A 21 -10.96 8.84 -20.92
C ASP A 21 -9.72 9.07 -20.05
N LYS A 22 -9.56 10.23 -19.40
CA LYS A 22 -8.43 10.48 -18.47
C LYS A 22 -8.47 9.57 -17.24
N ALA A 23 -9.66 9.29 -16.69
CA ALA A 23 -9.81 8.39 -15.54
C ALA A 23 -9.45 6.93 -15.90
N SER A 24 -9.92 6.44 -17.05
CA SER A 24 -9.59 5.08 -17.52
C SER A 24 -8.12 4.94 -17.90
N ASN A 25 -7.54 5.96 -18.54
CA ASN A 25 -6.11 5.99 -18.88
C ASN A 25 -5.22 6.02 -17.63
N ASN A 26 -5.61 6.75 -16.57
CA ASN A 26 -4.87 6.76 -15.31
C ASN A 26 -4.87 5.39 -14.63
N LEU A 27 -6.03 4.71 -14.57
CA LEU A 27 -6.10 3.38 -13.98
C LEU A 27 -5.25 2.35 -14.75
N GLN A 28 -5.27 2.40 -16.09
CA GLN A 28 -4.43 1.52 -16.90
C GLN A 28 -2.94 1.80 -16.67
N ASN A 29 -2.54 3.07 -16.61
CA ASN A 29 -1.16 3.44 -16.30
C ASN A 29 -0.69 2.96 -14.92
N GLU A 30 -1.57 3.01 -13.91
CA GLU A 30 -1.29 2.47 -12.58
C GLU A 30 -1.11 0.95 -12.61
N ILE A 31 -1.99 0.23 -13.30
CA ILE A 31 -1.91 -1.22 -13.49
C ILE A 31 -0.61 -1.60 -14.22
N ASP A 32 -0.24 -0.87 -15.25
CA ASP A 32 0.99 -1.11 -16.00
C ASP A 32 2.23 -0.85 -15.14
N ASN A 33 2.22 0.22 -14.33
CA ASN A 33 3.31 0.50 -13.40
C ASN A 33 3.45 -0.58 -12.31
N LEU A 34 2.33 -1.05 -11.75
CA LEU A 34 2.27 -2.18 -10.82
C LEU A 34 2.82 -3.46 -11.45
N SER A 35 2.40 -3.77 -12.68
CA SER A 35 2.85 -4.94 -13.42
C SER A 35 4.35 -4.89 -13.69
N ARG A 36 4.88 -3.72 -14.04
CA ARG A 36 6.33 -3.48 -14.22
C ARG A 36 7.12 -3.67 -12.93
N MET A 37 6.63 -3.14 -11.80
CA MET A 37 7.27 -3.31 -10.49
C MET A 37 7.28 -4.78 -10.06
N LEU A 38 6.18 -5.50 -10.28
CA LEU A 38 6.09 -6.93 -9.99
C LEU A 38 7.06 -7.74 -10.86
N ALA A 39 7.12 -7.44 -12.17
CA ALA A 39 8.06 -8.09 -13.08
C ALA A 39 9.50 -7.90 -12.60
N ALA A 40 9.89 -6.67 -12.23
CA ALA A 40 11.24 -6.39 -11.74
C ALA A 40 11.62 -7.17 -10.46
N VAL A 41 10.65 -7.44 -9.57
CA VAL A 41 10.85 -8.28 -8.38
C VAL A 41 10.96 -9.76 -8.76
N LEU A 42 10.07 -10.25 -9.63
CA LEU A 42 10.08 -11.65 -10.05
C LEU A 42 11.34 -12.01 -10.84
N ASP A 43 11.79 -11.11 -11.71
CA ASP A 43 13.04 -11.28 -12.46
C ASP A 43 14.24 -11.39 -11.51
N TYR A 44 14.27 -10.57 -10.45
CA TYR A 44 15.31 -10.63 -9.43
C TYR A 44 15.26 -11.92 -8.60
N LEU A 45 14.06 -12.38 -8.23
CA LEU A 45 13.89 -13.62 -7.45
C LEU A 45 14.12 -14.89 -8.27
N ALA A 46 13.93 -14.83 -9.59
CA ALA A 46 14.17 -15.93 -10.51
C ALA A 46 15.64 -16.07 -10.91
N ASP A 47 16.46 -15.05 -10.64
CA ASP A 47 17.88 -15.06 -10.90
C ASP A 47 18.61 -15.99 -9.91
N GLU A 48 19.03 -17.15 -10.40
CA GLU A 48 19.73 -18.19 -9.64
C GLU A 48 21.12 -17.73 -9.15
N GLU A 49 21.66 -16.61 -9.65
CA GLU A 49 22.90 -16.01 -9.14
C GLU A 49 22.69 -15.28 -7.79
N ASN A 50 21.45 -14.93 -7.44
CA ASN A 50 21.14 -14.31 -6.16
C ASN A 50 21.05 -15.36 -5.05
N GLU A 51 22.18 -15.62 -4.39
CA GLU A 51 22.24 -16.50 -3.22
C GLU A 51 21.49 -15.92 -2.00
N GLU A 52 21.45 -14.59 -1.88
CA GLU A 52 20.77 -13.85 -0.82
C GLU A 52 19.85 -12.78 -1.38
N ILE A 53 18.67 -12.60 -0.76
CA ILE A 53 17.73 -11.56 -1.15
C ILE A 53 18.22 -10.21 -0.62
N ASP A 54 18.61 -9.34 -1.54
CA ASP A 54 18.87 -7.93 -1.27
C ASP A 54 17.54 -7.17 -1.14
N ILE A 55 17.16 -6.88 0.10
CA ILE A 55 15.95 -6.14 0.42
C ILE A 55 16.00 -4.69 -0.07
N GLU A 56 17.19 -4.08 -0.17
CA GLU A 56 17.32 -2.70 -0.65
C GLU A 56 17.02 -2.62 -2.15
N TYR A 57 17.46 -3.59 -2.94
CA TYR A 57 17.07 -3.72 -4.34
C TYR A 57 15.53 -3.80 -4.50
N LEU A 58 14.85 -4.58 -3.66
CA LEU A 58 13.39 -4.69 -3.69
C LEU A 58 12.73 -3.34 -3.43
N PHE A 59 13.19 -2.58 -2.43
CA PHE A 59 12.66 -1.24 -2.16
C PHE A 59 12.92 -0.25 -3.28
N ASP A 60 14.05 -0.36 -3.96
CA ASP A 60 14.40 0.53 -5.08
C ASP A 60 13.60 0.22 -6.35
N LYS A 61 13.19 -1.04 -6.55
CA LYS A 61 12.37 -1.45 -7.70
C LYS A 61 10.87 -1.39 -7.46
N THR A 62 10.43 -1.24 -6.21
CA THR A 62 9.01 -1.18 -5.86
C THR A 62 8.69 0.10 -5.10
N GLU A 63 8.14 1.06 -5.85
CA GLU A 63 7.69 2.32 -5.29
C GLU A 63 6.65 2.08 -4.17
N GLY A 64 6.81 2.79 -3.05
CA GLY A 64 5.90 2.72 -1.91
C GLY A 64 6.08 1.50 -0.99
N LEU A 65 6.86 0.46 -1.37
CA LEU A 65 7.02 -0.74 -0.55
C LEU A 65 7.65 -0.45 0.82
N ARG A 66 8.63 0.45 0.88
CA ARG A 66 9.29 0.85 2.14
C ARG A 66 8.30 1.48 3.12
N GLU A 67 7.47 2.40 2.64
CA GLU A 67 6.46 3.08 3.45
C GLU A 67 5.35 2.12 3.87
N TRP A 68 4.89 1.26 2.96
CA TRP A 68 3.93 0.21 3.29
C TRP A 68 4.46 -0.70 4.40
N ARG A 69 5.73 -1.15 4.32
CA ARG A 69 6.34 -2.01 5.35
C ARG A 69 6.37 -1.32 6.71
N LYS A 70 6.74 -0.04 6.75
CA LYS A 70 6.74 0.76 7.98
C LYS A 70 5.34 0.87 8.58
N GLN A 71 4.33 1.15 7.76
CA GLN A 71 2.93 1.22 8.22
C GLN A 71 2.41 -0.13 8.72
N TYR A 72 2.78 -1.22 8.04
CA TYR A 72 2.43 -2.56 8.47
C TYR A 72 3.06 -2.90 9.83
N GLN A 73 4.35 -2.60 10.02
CA GLN A 73 5.04 -2.79 11.32
C GLN A 73 4.38 -1.99 12.44
N GLU A 74 4.01 -0.74 12.17
CA GLU A 74 3.33 0.12 13.14
C GLU A 74 1.94 -0.43 13.53
N LYS A 75 1.14 -0.85 12.54
CA LYS A 75 -0.17 -1.49 12.78
C LYS A 75 -0.03 -2.78 13.58
N ASN A 76 0.95 -3.61 13.22
CA ASN A 76 1.21 -4.86 13.90
C ASN A 76 1.65 -4.63 15.36
N ARG A 77 2.51 -3.62 15.61
CA ARG A 77 2.90 -3.24 16.97
C ARG A 77 1.68 -2.88 17.82
N LYS A 78 0.76 -2.08 17.28
CA LYS A 78 -0.48 -1.70 17.98
C LYS A 78 -1.38 -2.90 18.28
N LEU A 79 -1.54 -3.81 17.32
CA LEU A 79 -2.31 -5.04 17.53
C LEU A 79 -1.72 -5.87 18.67
N ILE A 80 -0.40 -6.09 18.65
CA ILE A 80 0.31 -6.83 19.69
C ILE A 80 0.19 -6.12 21.04
N GLU A 81 0.37 -4.79 21.10
CA GLU A 81 0.19 -4.02 22.33
C GLU A 81 -1.21 -4.17 22.94
N ASP A 82 -2.25 -4.15 22.10
CA ASP A 82 -3.63 -4.30 22.55
C ASP A 82 -3.95 -5.72 23.01
N GLU A 83 -3.41 -6.73 22.34
CA GLU A 83 -3.49 -8.13 22.77
C GLU A 83 -2.79 -8.36 24.11
N ILE A 84 -1.61 -7.77 24.29
CA ILE A 84 -0.87 -7.80 25.56
C ILE A 84 -1.69 -7.14 26.66
N LYS A 85 -2.23 -5.93 26.45
CA LYS A 85 -3.05 -5.24 27.45
C LYS A 85 -4.27 -6.05 27.87
N LYS A 86 -4.96 -6.68 26.91
CA LYS A 86 -6.10 -7.57 27.18
C LYS A 86 -5.67 -8.80 27.99
N SER A 87 -4.58 -9.43 27.59
CA SER A 87 -4.05 -10.63 28.27
C SER A 87 -3.60 -10.32 29.69
N LEU A 88 -2.88 -9.22 29.88
CA LEU A 88 -2.38 -8.78 31.19
C LEU A 88 -3.50 -8.27 32.11
N GLY A 89 -4.58 -7.71 31.56
CA GLY A 89 -5.71 -7.20 32.35
C GLY A 89 -6.47 -8.28 33.13
N ASN A 90 -6.34 -9.54 32.74
CA ASN A 90 -6.99 -10.68 33.42
C ASN A 90 -6.08 -11.37 34.46
N LEU A 91 -4.83 -10.95 34.58
CA LEU A 91 -3.87 -11.55 35.51
C LEU A 91 -3.98 -10.94 36.91
N SER A 92 -3.68 -11.73 37.93
CA SER A 92 -3.56 -11.26 39.30
C SER A 92 -2.30 -10.43 39.51
N PHE A 93 -2.27 -9.64 40.59
CA PHE A 93 -1.12 -8.80 40.93
C PHE A 93 0.19 -9.60 41.10
N GLU A 94 0.14 -10.77 41.74
CA GLU A 94 1.31 -11.64 41.90
C GLU A 94 1.85 -12.16 40.57
N GLU A 95 0.96 -12.54 39.64
CA GLU A 95 1.34 -12.98 38.29
C GLU A 95 1.96 -11.84 37.49
N LEU A 96 1.39 -10.63 37.57
CA LEU A 96 1.97 -9.43 36.97
C LEU A 96 3.34 -9.10 37.56
N GLN A 97 3.54 -9.30 38.87
CA GLN A 97 4.82 -9.07 39.53
C GLN A 97 5.89 -10.08 39.05
N ARG A 98 5.55 -11.36 38.92
CA ARG A 98 6.44 -12.39 38.37
C ARG A 98 6.88 -12.07 36.94
N ILE A 99 5.94 -11.65 36.08
CA ILE A 99 6.25 -11.24 34.70
C ILE A 99 7.20 -10.03 34.70
N ARG A 100 6.97 -9.04 35.59
CA ARG A 100 7.82 -7.86 35.71
C ARG A 100 9.24 -8.21 36.13
N GLU A 101 9.42 -9.15 37.04
CA GLU A 101 10.73 -9.63 37.51
C GLU A 101 11.48 -10.34 36.37
N GLN A 102 10.81 -11.23 35.61
CA GLN A 102 11.39 -11.91 34.45
C GLN A 102 11.86 -10.96 33.34
N ILE A 103 11.17 -9.83 33.13
CA ILE A 103 11.57 -8.82 32.14
C ILE A 103 12.79 -8.03 32.62
N LYS A 104 12.91 -7.76 33.93
CA LYS A 104 14.04 -7.00 34.50
C LYS A 104 15.36 -7.77 34.54
N GLU A 105 15.30 -9.09 34.54
CA GLU A 105 16.49 -9.97 34.60
C GLU A 105 17.11 -10.23 33.21
N LYS A 106 16.49 -9.75 32.14
CA LYS A 106 17.02 -9.79 30.76
C LYS A 106 17.80 -8.52 30.42
#